data_AF-A0A556VCR2-F1
#
_entry.id   AF-A0A556VCR2-F1
#
_cell.length_a   1.000
_cell.length_b   1.000
_cell.length_c   1.000
_cell.angle_alpha   90.00
_cell.angle_beta   90.00
_cell.angle_gamma   90.00
#
_symmetry.space_group_name_H-M   'P 1'
#
loop_
_entity.id
_entity.type
_entity.pdbx_description
1 polymer ?
#
loop_
_entity_poly.entity_id
_entity_poly.type
_entity_poly.pdbx_seq_one_letter_code
_entity_poly.pdbx_strand_id
1 'polypeptide(L)'
;MFADFPPELLKALSEEPITGNFHHYGVTEQVFLGNEKLRSFFTILSTNTAENGAVFVSTMEGRRYPFYGVQWHPEVNRFQWNPHYSFPHSKNAVHVSSLLAQFLVNEGRKSSHHFSQQEEESRALIYTYNPVYTANFSAYEQIYFF
;
A
#
# COMPACT_ATOMS: atom_id res chain seq x y z
N MET A 1 -1.31 6.52 10.52
CA MET A 1 -1.85 6.06 9.22
C MET A 1 -3.36 6.20 9.17
N PHE A 2 -4.10 5.56 10.08
CA PHE A 2 -5.57 5.46 9.99
C PHE A 2 -6.37 6.52 10.78
N ALA A 3 -5.72 7.58 11.26
CA ALA A 3 -6.35 8.56 12.16
C ALA A 3 -7.60 9.23 11.56
N ASP A 4 -7.55 9.51 10.24
CA ASP A 4 -8.63 10.20 9.53
C ASP A 4 -9.59 9.24 8.80
N PHE A 5 -9.48 7.93 9.03
CA PHE A 5 -10.37 6.95 8.39
C PHE A 5 -11.74 6.95 9.09
N PRO A 6 -12.85 6.98 8.33
CA PRO A 6 -14.18 6.90 8.92
C PRO A 6 -14.36 5.59 9.71
N PRO A 7 -15.04 5.60 10.88
CA PRO A 7 -15.22 4.41 11.70
C PRO A 7 -15.88 3.23 10.96
N GLU A 8 -16.84 3.50 10.08
CA GLU A 8 -17.49 2.50 9.25
C GLU A 8 -16.53 1.86 8.24
N LEU A 9 -15.55 2.63 7.75
CA LEU A 9 -14.52 2.12 6.84
C LEU A 9 -13.48 1.28 7.59
N LEU A 10 -13.12 1.67 8.81
CA LEU A 10 -12.28 0.85 9.69
C LEU A 10 -12.97 -0.48 10.04
N LYS A 11 -14.28 -0.44 10.30
CA LYS A 11 -15.08 -1.64 10.51
C LYS A 11 -15.06 -2.52 9.25
N ALA A 12 -15.33 -1.95 8.07
CA ALA A 12 -15.24 -2.68 6.81
C ALA A 12 -13.85 -3.29 6.58
N LEU A 13 -12.77 -2.57 6.91
CA LEU A 13 -11.40 -3.07 6.80
C LEU A 13 -11.12 -4.26 7.72
N SER A 14 -11.83 -4.38 8.84
CA SER A 14 -11.73 -5.52 9.76
C SER A 14 -12.65 -6.70 9.45
N GLU A 15 -13.73 -6.48 8.69
CA GLU A 15 -14.80 -7.48 8.48
C GLU A 15 -14.95 -7.94 7.03
N GLU A 16 -14.53 -7.12 6.05
CA GLU A 16 -14.71 -7.37 4.62
C GLU A 16 -13.38 -7.75 3.93
N PRO A 17 -13.40 -8.58 2.87
CA PRO A 17 -12.21 -8.94 2.10
C PRO A 17 -11.81 -7.82 1.12
N ILE A 18 -11.37 -6.68 1.65
CA ILE A 18 -11.10 -5.45 0.86
C ILE A 18 -9.61 -5.14 0.65
N THR A 19 -8.71 -6.04 1.05
CA THR A 19 -7.26 -5.92 0.89
C THR A 19 -6.71 -7.00 -0.04
N GLY A 20 -6.15 -6.60 -1.19
CA GLY A 20 -5.54 -7.54 -2.15
C GLY A 20 -4.20 -8.08 -1.65
N ASN A 21 -4.08 -9.39 -1.46
CA ASN A 21 -2.86 -10.06 -1.00
C ASN A 21 -2.26 -10.91 -2.13
N PHE A 22 -1.13 -10.49 -2.69
CA PHE A 22 -0.44 -11.15 -3.81
C PHE A 22 1.05 -11.36 -3.49
N HIS A 23 1.32 -12.09 -2.41
CA HIS A 23 2.67 -12.35 -1.89
C HIS A 23 2.82 -13.81 -1.45
N HIS A 24 4.04 -14.35 -1.55
CA HIS A 24 4.39 -15.70 -1.09
C HIS A 24 5.07 -15.71 0.29
N TYR A 25 5.52 -14.55 0.76
CA TYR A 25 6.31 -14.40 1.97
C TYR A 25 5.75 -13.22 2.79
N GLY A 26 5.84 -13.35 4.11
CA GLY A 26 5.51 -12.30 5.05
C GLY A 26 6.33 -12.46 6.33
N VAL A 27 6.36 -11.40 7.14
CA VAL A 27 7.01 -11.43 8.45
C VAL A 27 5.96 -11.84 9.48
N THR A 28 6.17 -13.00 10.12
CA THR A 28 5.26 -13.44 11.18
C THR A 28 5.30 -12.47 12.36
N GLU A 29 4.18 -12.32 13.06
CA GLU A 29 4.11 -11.47 14.25
C GLU A 29 5.17 -11.86 15.29
N GLN A 30 5.38 -13.17 15.49
CA GLN A 30 6.40 -13.69 16.38
C GLN A 30 7.82 -13.24 15.97
N VAL A 31 8.18 -13.35 14.70
CA VAL A 31 9.50 -12.92 14.21
C VAL A 31 9.66 -11.41 14.35
N PHE A 32 8.61 -10.65 14.06
CA PHE A 32 8.61 -9.20 14.20
C PHE A 32 8.85 -8.76 15.65
N LEU A 33 8.09 -9.31 16.61
CA LEU A 33 8.20 -8.99 18.03
C LEU A 33 9.48 -9.56 18.67
N GLY A 34 10.02 -10.64 18.12
CA GLY A 34 11.30 -11.23 18.52
C GLY A 34 12.50 -10.40 18.05
N ASN A 35 12.34 -9.55 17.03
CA ASN A 35 13.40 -8.70 16.52
C ASN A 35 13.38 -7.31 17.18
N GLU A 36 14.43 -6.99 17.94
CA GLU A 36 14.51 -5.73 18.68
C GLU A 36 14.42 -4.50 17.77
N LYS A 37 15.08 -4.52 16.61
CA LYS A 37 15.08 -3.40 15.66
C LYS A 37 13.69 -3.16 15.10
N LEU A 38 12.95 -4.22 14.74
CA LEU A 38 11.58 -4.09 14.24
C LEU A 38 10.64 -3.57 15.32
N ARG A 39 10.57 -4.23 16.49
CA ARG A 39 9.62 -3.82 17.53
C ARG A 39 9.87 -2.43 18.10
N SER A 40 11.13 -1.99 18.16
CA SER A 40 11.50 -0.67 18.67
C SER A 40 11.28 0.44 17.65
N PHE A 41 11.32 0.14 16.35
CA PHE A 41 11.13 1.13 15.29
C PHE A 41 9.67 1.29 14.88
N PHE A 42 8.92 0.19 14.80
CA PHE A 42 7.57 0.15 14.22
C PHE A 42 6.50 -0.23 15.24
N THR A 43 5.29 0.28 15.03
CA THR A 43 4.04 -0.20 15.62
C THR A 43 3.32 -1.07 14.59
N ILE A 44 2.92 -2.28 14.99
CA ILE A 44 2.01 -3.12 14.19
C ILE A 44 0.61 -2.49 14.28
N LEU A 45 -0.01 -2.22 13.13
CA LEU A 45 -1.38 -1.70 13.05
C LEU A 45 -2.39 -2.80 12.72
N SER A 46 -1.98 -3.80 11.94
CA SER A 46 -2.82 -4.96 11.64
C SER A 46 -1.98 -6.21 11.38
N THR A 47 -2.60 -7.36 11.59
CA THR A 47 -2.11 -8.67 11.18
C THR A 47 -3.14 -9.36 10.30
N ASN A 48 -2.70 -10.34 9.50
CA ASN A 48 -3.58 -11.26 8.78
C ASN A 48 -3.12 -12.69 9.03
N THR A 49 -4.01 -13.64 8.77
CA THR A 49 -3.71 -15.08 8.86
C THR A 49 -3.61 -15.64 7.45
N ALA A 50 -2.46 -16.25 7.12
CA ALA A 50 -2.25 -16.93 5.84
C ALA A 50 -3.00 -18.27 5.78
N GLU A 51 -3.12 -18.86 4.58
CA GLU A 51 -3.81 -20.14 4.37
C GLU A 51 -3.21 -21.29 5.20
N ASN A 52 -1.91 -21.24 5.48
CA ASN A 52 -1.21 -22.21 6.33
C ASN A 52 -1.35 -21.93 7.84
N GLY A 53 -2.19 -20.95 8.23
CA GLY A 53 -2.43 -20.57 9.62
C GLY A 53 -1.40 -19.61 10.23
N ALA A 54 -0.35 -19.22 9.49
CA ALA A 54 0.64 -18.28 10.00
C ALA A 54 0.05 -16.86 10.14
N VAL A 55 0.19 -16.26 11.33
CA VAL A 55 -0.17 -14.86 11.58
C VAL A 55 1.01 -13.96 11.19
N PHE A 56 0.78 -13.05 10.24
CA PHE A 56 1.79 -12.14 9.72
C PHE A 56 1.39 -10.68 9.86
N VAL A 57 2.39 -9.81 10.00
CA VAL A 57 2.19 -8.35 10.05
C VAL A 57 1.73 -7.89 8.67
N SER A 58 0.54 -7.28 8.60
CA SER A 58 -0.04 -6.83 7.34
C SER A 58 -0.04 -5.31 7.17
N THR A 59 0.00 -4.55 8.27
CA THR A 59 0.21 -3.10 8.24
C THR A 59 1.04 -2.66 9.44
N MET A 60 1.97 -1.72 9.22
CA MET A 60 2.82 -1.12 10.25
C MET A 60 3.14 0.34 9.96
N GLU A 61 3.46 1.10 11.01
CA GLU A 61 3.98 2.47 10.90
C GLU A 61 5.12 2.73 11.87
N GLY A 62 6.04 3.61 11.48
CA GLY A 62 7.16 4.02 12.32
C GLY A 62 6.66 4.77 13.56
N ARG A 63 7.23 4.45 14.73
CA ARG A 63 6.84 5.07 16.01
C ARG A 63 7.21 6.55 16.08
N ARG A 64 8.32 6.92 15.43
CA ARG A 64 8.89 8.27 15.45
C ARG A 64 9.07 8.86 14.06
N TYR A 65 9.44 8.02 13.10
CA TYR A 65 9.76 8.44 11.74
C TYR A 65 8.59 8.11 10.80
N PRO A 66 8.35 8.92 9.74
CA PRO A 66 7.22 8.72 8.81
C PRO A 66 7.50 7.59 7.80
N PHE A 67 7.73 6.37 8.32
CA PHE A 67 7.84 5.14 7.53
C PHE A 67 6.55 4.35 7.67
N TYR A 68 6.05 3.84 6.55
CA TYR A 68 4.76 3.15 6.48
C TYR A 68 4.94 1.88 5.65
N GLY A 69 4.30 0.80 6.08
CA GLY A 69 4.35 -0.48 5.39
C GLY A 69 2.98 -1.14 5.35
N VAL A 70 2.59 -1.59 4.17
CA VAL A 70 1.46 -2.49 3.94
C VAL A 70 1.99 -3.73 3.22
N GLN A 71 1.59 -4.91 3.67
CA GLN A 71 1.92 -6.17 3.00
C GLN A 71 0.97 -6.47 1.83
N TRP A 72 -0.22 -5.87 1.88
CA TRP A 72 -1.27 -5.93 0.86
C TRP A 72 -1.12 -4.76 -0.12
N HIS A 73 -1.86 -4.83 -1.23
CA HIS A 73 -1.78 -3.90 -2.34
C HIS A 73 -3.02 -2.98 -2.38
N PRO A 74 -2.97 -1.74 -1.85
CA PRO A 74 -4.10 -0.81 -1.90
C PRO A 74 -4.40 -0.30 -3.31
N GLU A 75 -3.41 -0.20 -4.18
CA GLU A 75 -3.51 0.36 -5.53
C GLU A 75 -4.35 -0.49 -6.48
N VAL A 76 -4.31 -1.83 -6.31
CA VAL A 76 -4.99 -2.75 -7.22
C VAL A 76 -6.51 -2.63 -7.16
N ASN A 77 -7.05 -2.19 -6.02
CA ASN A 77 -8.49 -2.00 -5.81
C ASN A 77 -9.11 -1.07 -6.86
N ARG A 78 -8.33 -0.13 -7.41
CA ARG A 78 -8.80 0.92 -8.34
C ARG A 78 -8.31 0.74 -9.76
N PHE A 79 -7.19 0.07 -9.96
CA PHE A 79 -6.40 0.21 -11.19
C PHE A 79 -6.07 -1.09 -11.91
N GLN A 80 -6.25 -2.26 -11.30
CA GLN A 80 -5.95 -3.54 -11.95
C GLN A 80 -7.23 -4.35 -12.17
N TRP A 81 -7.37 -4.97 -13.34
CA TRP A 81 -8.63 -5.64 -13.74
C TRP A 81 -8.41 -7.03 -14.33
N ASN A 82 -7.19 -7.56 -14.23
CA ASN A 82 -6.87 -8.89 -14.73
C ASN A 82 -7.78 -9.95 -14.03
N PRO A 83 -8.64 -10.66 -14.78
CA PRO A 83 -9.66 -11.54 -14.22
C PRO A 83 -9.09 -12.82 -13.60
N HIS A 84 -7.80 -13.10 -13.78
CA HIS A 84 -7.13 -14.22 -13.11
C HIS A 84 -6.80 -13.94 -11.65
N TYR A 85 -6.95 -12.70 -11.19
CA TYR A 85 -6.69 -12.28 -9.82
C TYR A 85 -7.96 -11.77 -9.15
N SER A 86 -8.10 -12.07 -7.86
CA SER A 86 -9.23 -11.62 -7.04
C SER A 86 -8.99 -10.21 -6.48
N PHE A 87 -8.91 -9.21 -7.36
CA PHE A 87 -8.76 -7.81 -6.94
C PHE A 87 -10.04 -7.29 -6.27
N PRO A 88 -9.98 -6.69 -5.06
CA PRO A 88 -11.17 -6.15 -4.41
C PRO A 88 -11.63 -4.82 -5.04
N HIS A 89 -12.80 -4.83 -5.68
CA HIS A 89 -13.39 -3.63 -6.32
C HIS A 89 -14.64 -3.09 -5.62
N SER A 90 -14.91 -3.53 -4.39
CA SER A 90 -16.04 -3.01 -3.62
C SER A 90 -15.89 -1.49 -3.36
N LYS A 91 -17.01 -0.81 -3.07
CA LYS A 91 -16.99 0.61 -2.69
C LYS A 91 -16.02 0.88 -1.54
N ASN A 92 -16.00 0.02 -0.53
CA ASN A 92 -15.11 0.15 0.61
C ASN A 92 -13.64 -0.09 0.23
N ALA A 93 -13.35 -1.07 -0.63
CA ALA A 93 -12.01 -1.33 -1.14
C ALA A 93 -11.43 -0.12 -1.88
N VAL A 94 -12.22 0.49 -2.78
CA VAL A 94 -11.83 1.72 -3.49
C VAL A 94 -11.64 2.89 -2.53
N HIS A 95 -12.52 3.04 -1.53
CA HIS A 95 -12.45 4.12 -0.55
C HIS A 95 -11.18 4.03 0.33
N VAL A 96 -10.84 2.84 0.81
CA VAL A 96 -9.59 2.58 1.56
C VAL A 96 -8.37 2.98 0.73
N SER A 97 -8.32 2.56 -0.54
CA SER A 97 -7.25 2.91 -1.47
C SER A 97 -7.07 4.43 -1.62
N SER A 98 -8.19 5.15 -1.79
CA SER A 98 -8.17 6.61 -1.89
C SER A 98 -7.69 7.31 -0.62
N LEU A 99 -8.18 6.92 0.56
CA LEU A 99 -7.78 7.54 1.82
C LEU A 99 -6.33 7.22 2.19
N LEU A 100 -5.84 6.01 1.89
CA LEU A 100 -4.46 5.66 2.14
C LEU A 100 -3.50 6.46 1.25
N ALA A 101 -3.86 6.67 -0.03
CA ALA A 101 -3.12 7.55 -0.92
C ALA A 101 -3.14 9.01 -0.43
N GLN A 102 -4.30 9.52 0.01
CA GLN A 102 -4.42 10.87 0.56
C GLN A 102 -3.55 11.05 1.81
N PHE A 103 -3.56 10.07 2.72
CA PHE A 103 -2.69 10.03 3.89
C PHE A 103 -1.21 10.15 3.49
N LEU A 104 -0.73 9.32 2.57
CA LEU A 104 0.68 9.34 2.15
C LEU A 104 1.08 10.67 1.49
N VAL A 105 0.20 11.24 0.64
CA VAL A 105 0.45 12.57 0.04
C VAL A 105 0.47 13.66 1.11
N ASN A 106 -0.38 13.58 2.14
CA ASN A 106 -0.36 14.52 3.26
C ASN A 106 0.93 14.43 4.08
N GLU A 107 1.53 13.25 4.23
CA GLU A 107 2.88 13.12 4.82
C GLU A 107 3.94 13.80 3.95
N GLY A 108 3.87 13.63 2.62
CA GLY A 108 4.77 14.30 1.67
C GLY A 108 4.72 15.82 1.75
N ARG A 109 3.53 16.41 1.99
CA ARG A 109 3.33 17.86 2.15
C ARG A 109 4.04 18.47 3.35
N LYS A 110 4.48 17.66 4.31
CA LYS A 110 5.23 18.14 5.48
C LYS A 110 6.70 18.44 5.16
N SER A 111 7.18 18.03 3.99
CA SER A 111 8.52 18.34 3.49
C SER A 111 8.50 19.63 2.67
N SER A 112 9.57 20.44 2.79
CA SER A 112 9.81 21.61 1.94
C SER A 112 10.72 21.31 0.73
N HIS A 113 10.96 20.02 0.43
CA HIS A 113 11.76 19.62 -0.72
C HIS A 113 11.13 20.08 -2.03
N HIS A 114 11.98 20.54 -2.95
CA HIS A 114 11.61 20.99 -4.28
C HIS A 114 12.83 20.85 -5.20
N PHE A 115 12.59 20.79 -6.51
CA PHE A 115 13.66 20.88 -7.51
C PHE A 115 14.24 22.29 -7.54
N SER A 116 15.53 22.39 -7.82
CA SER A 116 16.21 23.69 -7.92
C SER A 116 15.79 24.49 -9.16
N GLN A 117 15.40 23.79 -10.23
CA GLN A 117 14.99 24.36 -11.51
C GLN A 117 13.73 23.68 -12.03
N GLN A 118 12.80 24.46 -12.58
CA GLN A 118 11.55 23.97 -13.16
C GLN A 118 11.77 23.02 -14.34
N GLU A 119 12.82 23.22 -15.13
CA GLU A 119 13.17 22.34 -16.25
C GLU A 119 13.66 20.95 -15.78
N GLU A 120 14.37 20.90 -14.65
CA GLU A 120 14.78 19.64 -14.03
C GLU A 120 13.56 18.86 -13.55
N GLU A 121 12.64 19.53 -12.84
CA GLU A 121 11.37 18.94 -12.42
C GLU A 121 10.59 18.39 -13.61
N SER A 122 10.39 19.22 -14.65
CA SER A 122 9.59 18.85 -15.83
C SER A 122 10.11 17.60 -16.54
N ARG A 123 11.43 17.39 -16.55
CA ARG A 123 12.05 16.19 -17.14
C ARG A 123 11.94 14.95 -16.24
N ALA A 124 11.92 15.14 -14.92
CA ALA A 124 11.88 14.07 -13.93
C ALA A 124 10.46 13.52 -13.69
N LEU A 125 9.41 14.30 -13.97
CA LEU A 125 8.02 13.87 -13.80
C LEU A 125 7.68 12.68 -14.70
N ILE A 126 6.80 11.80 -14.20
CA ILE A 126 6.34 10.60 -14.93
C ILE A 126 5.66 10.92 -16.28
N TYR A 127 5.23 12.17 -16.48
CA TYR A 127 4.56 12.64 -17.70
C TYR A 127 5.44 12.60 -18.96
N THR A 128 6.76 12.48 -18.81
CA THR A 128 7.69 12.33 -19.95
C THR A 128 7.83 10.88 -20.41
N TYR A 129 7.23 9.93 -19.70
CA TYR A 129 7.27 8.51 -20.02
C TYR A 129 5.93 8.02 -20.54
N ASN A 130 5.97 7.00 -21.42
CA ASN A 130 4.78 6.37 -21.97
C ASN A 130 4.68 4.93 -21.43
N PRO A 131 3.59 4.56 -20.73
CA PRO A 131 3.39 3.18 -20.33
C PRO A 131 3.01 2.31 -21.53
N VAL A 132 3.32 1.02 -21.45
CA VAL A 132 2.93 0.00 -22.43
C VAL A 132 1.74 -0.77 -21.87
N TYR A 133 0.77 -1.10 -22.73
CA TYR A 133 -0.31 -2.03 -22.37
C TYR A 133 0.26 -3.45 -22.24
N THR A 134 0.07 -4.08 -21.08
CA THR A 134 0.69 -5.37 -20.76
C THR A 134 -0.26 -6.43 -20.23
N ALA A 135 -1.57 -6.17 -20.19
CA ALA A 135 -2.53 -7.09 -19.58
C ALA A 135 -2.56 -8.47 -20.25
N ASN A 136 -2.11 -8.58 -21.50
CA ASN A 136 -2.03 -9.83 -22.26
C ASN A 136 -0.86 -10.75 -21.85
N PHE A 137 0.13 -10.25 -21.09
CA PHE A 137 1.26 -11.07 -20.64
C PHE A 137 1.71 -10.76 -19.20
N SER A 138 0.99 -9.89 -18.48
CA SER A 138 1.31 -9.51 -17.11
C SER A 138 0.05 -9.41 -16.24
N ALA A 139 0.25 -9.31 -14.92
CA ALA A 139 -0.83 -9.06 -13.97
C ALA A 139 -1.36 -7.61 -14.00
N TYR A 140 -0.66 -6.71 -14.69
CA TYR A 140 -0.93 -5.28 -14.70
C TYR A 140 -1.46 -4.80 -16.05
N GLU A 141 -2.41 -3.86 -16.02
CA GLU A 141 -2.95 -3.26 -17.24
C GLU A 141 -1.87 -2.52 -18.04
N GLN A 142 -1.05 -1.74 -17.33
CA GLN A 142 -0.03 -0.87 -17.91
C GLN A 142 1.25 -0.86 -17.06
N ILE A 143 2.40 -0.86 -17.73
CA ILE A 143 3.74 -0.83 -17.10
C ILE A 143 4.61 0.23 -17.79
N TYR A 144 5.37 0.98 -16.99
CA TYR A 144 6.45 1.84 -17.46
C TYR A 144 7.76 1.05 -17.55
N PHE A 145 8.45 1.12 -18.69
CA PHE A 145 9.79 0.57 -18.88
C PHE A 145 10.79 1.73 -18.99
N PHE A 146 11.91 1.62 -18.28
CA PHE A 146 12.93 2.67 -18.13
C PHE A 146 14.31 2.17 -18.58
#